data_AF-A0A2W0A2Y1-F1
#
_entry.id   AF-A0A2W0A2Y1-F1
#
_cell.length_a   1.000
_cell.length_b   1.000
_cell.length_c   1.000
_cell.angle_alpha   90.00
_cell.angle_beta   90.00
_cell.angle_gamma   90.00
#
_symmetry.space_group_name_H-M   'P 1'
#
loop_
_entity.id
_entity.type
_entity.pdbx_description
1 polymer ?
#
loop_
_entity_poly.entity_id
_entity_poly.type
_entity_poly.pdbx_seq_one_letter_code
_entity_poly.pdbx_strand_id
1 'polypeptide(L)' 'MIVAMQESAGEEQIQQVIEHLVKLGFEVHRSTGVRQTVLGAVGAQVDFDI' A
#
# COMPACT_ATOMS: atom_id res chain seq x y z
N MET A 1 -3.01 -0.01 8.48
CA MET A 1 -1.80 -0.75 8.09
C MET A 1 -0.86 0.18 7.32
N ILE A 2 0.45 -0.04 7.37
CA ILE A 2 1.44 0.70 6.57
C ILE A 2 2.27 -0.30 5.77
N VAL A 3 2.43 -0.06 4.47
CA VAL A 3 3.31 -0.83 3.60
C VAL A 3 4.47 0.07 3.15
N ALA A 4 5.67 -0.26 3.59
CA ALA A 4 6.89 0.39 3.12
C ALA A 4 7.41 -0.35 1.89
N MET A 5 7.42 0.33 0.74
CA MET A 5 7.95 -0.25 -0.49
C MET A 5 9.48 -0.35 -0.44
N GLN A 6 10.02 -1.30 -1.18
CA GLN A 6 11.46 -1.36 -1.45
C GLN A 6 11.90 -0.06 -2.15
N GLU A 7 13.12 0.41 -1.86
CA GLU A 7 13.67 1.64 -2.46
C GLU A 7 13.75 1.56 -4.00
N SER A 8 13.97 0.36 -4.54
CA SER A 8 13.98 0.11 -5.99
C SER A 8 12.60 -0.20 -6.59
N ALA A 9 11.51 -0.08 -5.83
CA ALA A 9 10.18 -0.41 -6.32
C ALA A 9 9.76 0.60 -7.40
N GLY A 10 9.54 0.10 -8.62
CA GLY A 10 9.05 0.90 -9.73
C GLY A 10 7.55 1.23 -9.60
N GLU A 11 7.09 2.16 -10.42
CA GLU A 11 5.68 2.58 -10.44
C GLU A 11 4.70 1.43 -10.65
N GLU A 12 5.03 0.46 -11.51
CA GLU A 12 4.20 -0.71 -11.77
C GLU A 12 4.03 -1.58 -10.51
N GLN A 13 5.12 -1.80 -9.75
CA GLN A 13 5.07 -2.58 -8.52
C GLN A 13 4.29 -1.85 -7.43
N ILE A 14 4.43 -0.53 -7.33
CA ILE A 14 3.65 0.29 -6.41
C ILE A 14 2.16 0.20 -6.77
N GLN A 15 1.82 0.30 -8.05
CA GLN A 15 0.44 0.20 -8.54
C GLN A 15 -0.17 -1.18 -8.25
N GLN A 16 0.59 -2.26 -8.44
CA GLN A 16 0.14 -3.62 -8.11
C GLN A 16 -0.21 -3.77 -6.62
N VAL A 17 0.61 -3.20 -5.73
CA VAL A 17 0.33 -3.23 -4.28
C VAL A 17 -0.91 -2.41 -3.94
N ILE A 18 -1.06 -1.22 -4.54
CA ILE A 18 -2.26 -0.37 -4.34
C ILE A 18 -3.52 -1.13 -4.76
N GLU A 19 -3.52 -1.74 -5.94
CA GLU A 19 -4.68 -2.50 -6.44
C GLU A 19 -5.02 -3.69 -5.54
N HIS A 20 -4.01 -4.38 -5.02
CA HIS A 20 -4.21 -5.47 -4.09
C HIS A 20 -4.88 -4.98 -2.80
N LEU A 21 -4.38 -3.88 -2.22
CA LEU A 21 -4.96 -3.28 -1.02
C LEU A 21 -6.40 -2.79 -1.24
N VAL A 22 -6.70 -2.19 -2.40
CA VAL A 22 -8.06 -1.77 -2.75
C VAL A 22 -9.00 -2.97 -2.89
N LYS A 23 -8.56 -4.07 -3.51
CA LYS A 23 -9.35 -5.32 -3.59
C LYS A 23 -9.66 -5.92 -2.22
N LEU A 24 -8.79 -5.70 -1.25
CA LEU A 24 -8.98 -6.10 0.15
C LEU A 24 -9.92 -5.15 0.91
N GLY A 25 -10.41 -4.09 0.26
CA GLY A 25 -11.34 -3.12 0.84
C GLY A 25 -10.66 -1.95 1.55
N PHE A 26 -9.34 -1.77 1.38
CA PHE A 26 -8.63 -0.62 1.92
C PHE A 26 -8.71 0.60 1.03
N GLU A 27 -8.87 1.76 1.67
CA GLU A 27 -8.50 3.03 1.08
C GLU A 27 -6.99 3.24 1.23
N VAL A 28 -6.31 3.63 0.16
CA VAL A 28 -4.84 3.69 0.11
C VAL A 28 -4.38 5.13 -0.14
N HIS A 29 -3.49 5.61 0.74
CA HIS A 29 -2.77 6.87 0.57
C HIS A 29 -1.30 6.59 0.25
N ARG A 30 -0.82 7.07 -0.89
CA ARG A 30 0.58 6.97 -1.29
C ARG A 30 1.36 8.23 -0.88
N SER A 31 2.48 8.03 -0.20
CA SER A 31 3.46 9.06 0.12
C SER A 31 4.83 8.65 -0.44
N THR A 32 5.36 9.42 -1.39
CA THR A 32 6.66 9.16 -2.01
C THR A 32 7.71 10.10 -1.42
N GLY A 33 8.69 9.55 -0.71
CA GLY A 33 9.86 10.26 -0.21
C GLY A 33 11.08 10.08 -1.11
N VAL A 34 12.19 10.72 -0.74
CA VAL A 34 13.44 10.71 -1.53
C VAL A 34 14.03 9.30 -1.70
N ARG A 35 13.86 8.42 -0.72
CA ARG A 35 14.41 7.05 -0.73
C ARG A 35 13.36 5.95 -0.82
N GLN A 36 12.12 6.23 -0.42
CA GLN A 36 11.12 5.19 -0.27
C GLN A 36 9.73 5.73 -0.54
N THR A 37 8.88 4.86 -1.08
CA THR A 37 7.44 5.07 -1.15
C THR A 37 6.79 4.31 0.01
N VAL A 38 5.85 4.96 0.69
CA VAL A 38 5.04 4.37 1.76
C VAL A 38 3.58 4.43 1.35
N LEU A 39 2.86 3.33 1.52
CA LEU A 39 1.42 3.22 1.30
C LEU A 39 0.72 3.07 2.65
N GLY A 40 -0.06 4.07 3.04
CA GLY A 40 -0.97 3.98 4.18
C GLY A 40 -2.28 3.33 3.73
N ALA A 41 -2.68 2.23 4.37
CA ALA A 41 -3.94 1.53 4.08
C ALA A 41 -4.90 1.65 5.28
N VAL A 42 -6.08 2.21 5.04
CA VAL A 42 -7.09 2.56 6.05
C VAL A 42 -8.43 1.94 5.70
N GLY A 43 -9.10 1.36 6.71
CA GLY A 43 -10.38 0.68 6.57
C GLY A 43 -10.24 -0.69 5.92
N ALA A 44 -10.82 -1.73 6.51
CA ALA A 44 -10.99 -3.05 5.90
C ALA A 44 -12.03 -3.83 6.70
N GLN A 45 -12.42 -5.00 6.21
CA GLN A 45 -13.16 -5.96 7.03
C GLN A 45 -12.37 -6.28 8.31
N VAL A 46 -13.09 -6.42 9.42
CA VAL A 46 -12.54 -6.59 10.78
C VAL A 46 -11.63 -7.82 10.89
N ASP A 47 -11.78 -8.79 9.98
CA ASP A 47 -11.14 -10.10 10.05
C ASP A 47 -9.91 -10.27 9.12
N PHE A 48 -9.34 -9.18 8.59
CA PHE A 48 -8.24 -9.25 7.60
C PHE A 48 -6.93 -9.88 8.11
N ASP A 49 -6.66 -9.83 9.41
CA ASP A 49 -5.34 -10.16 10.00
C ASP A 49 -5.49 -10.98 11.30
N ILE A 50 -6.48 -11.90 11.34
CA ILE A 50 -6.71 -12.83 12.47
C ILE A 50 -5.91 -14.13 12.26
#